data_AF-A0A3S1DBH0-F1
#
_entry.id   AF-A0A3S1DBH0-F1
#
_cell.length_a   1.000
_cell.length_b   1.000
_cell.length_c   1.000
_cell.angle_alpha   90.00
_cell.angle_beta   90.00
_cell.angle_gamma   90.00
#
_symmetry.space_group_name_H-M   'P 1'
#
loop_
_entity.id
_entity.type
_entity.pdbx_description
1 polymer ?
#
loop_
_entity_poly.entity_id
_entity_poly.type
_entity_poly.pdbx_seq_one_letter_code
_entity_poly.pdbx_strand_id
1 'polypeptide(L)'
;IDRATNRPSRFPDGDIDAHAFIRVERQTLRKLPVSRDILFTIRIHLDPLAVLARHPDRAKLAASFAAQLEALDLAQLDYKGLTSDRDRLVDRLGVLALS
;
A
#
# COMPACT_ATOMS: atom_id res chain seq x y z
N ILE A 1 3.43 -23.76 -10.49
CA ILE A 1 2.64 -22.99 -11.47
C ILE A 1 2.76 -21.55 -11.06
N ASP A 2 3.65 -20.83 -11.75
CA ASP A 2 3.97 -19.44 -11.47
C ASP A 2 2.78 -18.56 -11.89
N ARG A 3 2.01 -18.10 -10.89
CA ARG A 3 0.84 -17.22 -11.11
C ARG A 3 1.25 -15.75 -11.28
N ALA A 4 2.54 -15.42 -11.11
CA ALA A 4 3.00 -14.06 -10.91
C ALA A 4 3.23 -13.26 -12.20
N THR A 5 3.79 -13.90 -13.24
CA THR A 5 4.25 -13.21 -14.46
C THR A 5 3.14 -12.79 -15.42
N ASN A 6 1.87 -13.08 -15.13
CA ASN A 6 0.74 -12.76 -16.02
C ASN A 6 -0.45 -12.09 -15.30
N ARG A 7 -0.21 -11.41 -14.17
CA ARG A 7 -1.28 -10.69 -13.47
C ARG A 7 -1.59 -9.39 -14.24
N PRO A 8 -2.83 -9.16 -14.69
CA PRO A 8 -3.18 -7.91 -15.34
C PRO A 8 -3.02 -6.75 -14.35
N SER A 9 -2.60 -5.59 -14.87
CA SER A 9 -2.52 -4.35 -14.09
C SER A 9 -3.86 -4.04 -13.45
N ARG A 10 -3.84 -3.55 -12.20
CA ARG A 10 -5.03 -2.99 -11.55
C ARG A 10 -5.39 -1.59 -12.06
N PHE A 11 -4.56 -1.03 -12.94
CA PHE A 11 -4.69 0.29 -13.55
C PHE A 11 -4.78 0.15 -15.09
N PRO A 12 -5.85 -0.49 -15.63
CA PRO A 12 -5.96 -0.77 -17.06
C PRO A 12 -5.95 0.50 -17.91
N ASP A 13 -6.55 1.58 -17.42
CA ASP A 13 -6.61 2.88 -18.11
C ASP A 13 -5.44 3.81 -17.73
N GLY A 14 -4.54 3.33 -16.85
CA GLY A 14 -3.37 4.05 -16.36
C GLY A 14 -3.66 5.17 -15.36
N ASP A 15 -4.92 5.47 -15.05
CA ASP A 15 -5.29 6.42 -14.01
C ASP A 15 -5.09 5.81 -12.61
N ILE A 16 -3.91 6.03 -12.04
CA ILE A 16 -3.56 5.57 -10.70
C ILE A 16 -4.38 6.30 -9.65
N ASP A 17 -4.65 7.59 -9.82
CA ASP A 17 -5.33 8.38 -8.78
C ASP A 17 -6.82 8.00 -8.64
N ALA A 18 -7.46 7.55 -9.72
CA ALA A 18 -8.83 7.06 -9.71
C ALA A 18 -8.99 5.67 -9.07
N HIS A 19 -7.93 4.85 -9.05
CA HIS A 19 -8.03 3.43 -8.74
C HIS A 19 -7.16 2.98 -7.55
N ALA A 20 -6.15 3.75 -7.17
CA ALA A 20 -5.25 3.39 -6.08
C ALA A 20 -5.82 3.82 -4.72
N PHE A 21 -5.86 2.85 -3.80
CA PHE A 21 -6.25 3.06 -2.41
C PHE A 21 -5.09 2.69 -1.49
N ILE A 22 -4.83 3.55 -0.51
CA ILE A 22 -3.93 3.27 0.60
C ILE A 22 -4.74 2.47 1.62
N ARG A 23 -4.36 1.21 1.82
CA ARG A 23 -4.92 0.37 2.87
C ARG A 23 -4.02 0.43 4.11
N VAL A 24 -4.56 0.95 5.21
CA VAL A 24 -3.89 0.96 6.51
C VAL A 24 -4.63 0.04 7.47
N GLU A 25 -3.89 -0.84 8.13
CA GLU A 25 -4.41 -1.71 9.17
C GLU A 25 -3.94 -1.23 10.54
N ARG A 26 -4.84 -0.68 11.35
CA ARG A 26 -4.56 -0.37 12.74
C ARG A 26 -4.82 -1.61 13.57
N GLN A 27 -3.73 -2.27 13.93
CA GLN A 27 -3.75 -3.53 14.64
C GLN A 27 -3.54 -3.31 16.14
N THR A 28 -4.27 -4.02 16.99
CA THR A 28 -4.06 -3.99 18.45
C THR A 28 -4.04 -5.40 19.02
N LEU A 29 -3.19 -5.61 20.04
CA LEU A 29 -3.10 -6.85 20.81
C LEU A 29 -3.46 -6.53 22.26
N ARG A 30 -4.47 -7.22 22.80
CA ARG A 30 -4.91 -7.04 24.19
C ARG A 30 -5.10 -8.37 24.88
N LYS A 31 -4.44 -8.56 26.02
CA LYS A 31 -4.72 -9.71 26.90
C LYS A 31 -6.05 -9.52 27.61
N LEU A 32 -6.95 -10.49 27.51
CA LEU A 32 -8.25 -10.46 28.18
C LEU A 32 -8.08 -10.71 29.69
N PRO A 33 -8.80 -9.96 30.55
CA PRO A 33 -8.55 -9.99 31.99
C PRO A 33 -8.96 -11.31 32.65
N VAL A 34 -9.98 -11.99 32.10
CA VAL A 34 -10.52 -13.25 32.68
C VAL A 34 -9.93 -14.47 31.99
N SER A 35 -10.18 -14.65 30.68
CA SER A 35 -9.73 -15.86 29.96
C SER A 35 -8.22 -15.91 29.72
N ARG A 36 -7.53 -14.76 29.82
CA ARG A 36 -6.10 -14.60 29.55
C ARG A 36 -5.70 -14.78 28.08
N ASP A 37 -6.65 -14.97 27.17
CA ASP A 37 -6.42 -14.99 25.72
C ASP A 37 -5.94 -13.64 25.20
N ILE A 38 -5.42 -13.64 23.98
CA ILE A 38 -5.05 -12.42 23.25
C ILE A 38 -6.15 -12.07 22.25
N LEU A 39 -6.82 -10.95 22.48
CA LEU A 39 -7.67 -10.30 21.49
C LEU A 39 -6.77 -9.53 20.52
N PHE A 40 -6.72 -10.01 19.28
CA PHE A 40 -6.13 -9.28 18.16
C PHE A 40 -7.23 -8.61 17.36
N THR A 41 -7.16 -7.30 17.20
CA THR A 41 -8.11 -6.56 16.34
C THR A 41 -7.40 -5.92 15.17
N ILE A 42 -8.08 -5.88 14.04
CA ILE A 42 -7.64 -5.19 12.82
C ILE A 42 -8.73 -4.19 12.46
N ARG A 43 -8.40 -2.90 12.49
CA ARG A 43 -9.24 -1.85 11.91
C ARG A 43 -8.66 -1.43 10.57
N ILE A 44 -9.42 -1.66 9.50
CA ILE A 44 -9.03 -1.31 8.13
C ILE A 44 -9.47 0.14 7.84
N HIS A 45 -8.54 0.94 7.36
CA HIS A 45 -8.78 2.22 6.70
C HIS A 45 -8.42 2.09 5.22
N LEU A 46 -9.27 2.64 4.36
CA LEU A 46 -9.08 2.68 2.91
C LEU A 46 -9.28 4.11 2.45
N ASP A 47 -8.17 4.77 2.13
CA ASP A 47 -8.16 6.15 1.66
C ASP A 47 -7.71 6.18 0.20
N PRO A 48 -8.35 6.96 -0.69
CA PRO A 48 -7.84 7.16 -2.04
C PRO A 48 -6.41 7.73 -2.00
N LEU A 49 -5.53 7.28 -2.89
CA LEU A 49 -4.15 7.79 -2.98
C LEU A 49 -4.14 9.32 -3.17
N ALA A 50 -5.12 9.86 -3.90
CA ALA A 50 -5.30 11.29 -4.12
C ALA A 50 -5.42 12.12 -2.82
N VAL A 51 -5.83 11.52 -1.69
CA VAL A 51 -5.89 12.22 -0.40
C VAL A 51 -4.49 12.61 0.09
N LEU A 52 -3.45 11.84 -0.28
CA LEU A 52 -2.07 12.11 0.12
C LEU A 52 -1.60 13.49 -0.34
N ALA A 53 -2.06 13.96 -1.50
CA ALA A 53 -1.71 15.26 -2.06
C ALA A 53 -2.11 16.45 -1.15
N ARG A 54 -3.11 16.25 -0.28
CA ARG A 54 -3.63 17.26 0.67
C ARG A 54 -3.00 17.16 2.06
N HIS A 55 -2.16 16.15 2.31
CA HIS A 55 -1.55 15.94 3.62
C HIS A 55 -0.40 16.95 3.85
N PRO A 56 -0.29 17.57 5.04
CA PRO A 56 0.81 18.50 5.34
C PRO A 56 2.21 17.88 5.11
N ASP A 57 2.38 16.62 5.48
CA ASP A 57 3.62 15.85 5.29
C ASP A 57 3.69 15.08 3.96
N ARG A 58 2.95 15.48 2.91
CA ARG A 58 2.82 14.69 1.66
C ARG A 58 4.16 14.22 1.10
N ALA A 59 5.16 15.10 1.10
CA ALA A 59 6.44 14.83 0.46
C ALA A 59 7.18 13.68 1.15
N LYS A 60 7.24 13.74 2.48
CA LYS A 60 7.86 12.71 3.32
C LYS A 60 7.11 11.39 3.24
N LEU A 61 5.78 11.43 3.29
CA LEU A 61 4.95 10.21 3.24
C LEU A 61 5.05 9.53 1.87
N ALA A 62 4.96 10.30 0.78
CA ALA A 62 5.06 9.77 -0.58
C ALA A 62 6.44 9.17 -0.85
N ALA A 63 7.52 9.89 -0.48
CA ALA A 63 8.89 9.37 -0.61
C ALA A 63 9.10 8.09 0.21
N SER A 64 8.60 8.05 1.45
CA SER A 64 8.68 6.85 2.28
C SER A 64 7.90 5.67 1.70
N PHE A 65 6.74 5.91 1.06
CA PHE A 65 5.98 4.85 0.42
C PHE A 65 6.66 4.33 -0.85
N ALA A 66 7.23 5.22 -1.67
CA ALA A 66 8.00 4.83 -2.85
C ALA A 66 9.17 3.92 -2.46
N ALA A 67 9.98 4.35 -1.49
CA ALA A 67 11.12 3.57 -1.00
C ALA A 67 10.71 2.20 -0.43
N GLN A 68 9.55 2.11 0.24
CA GLN A 68 9.03 0.83 0.73
C GLN A 68 8.59 -0.11 -0.39
N LEU A 69 8.01 0.42 -1.48
CA LEU A 69 7.65 -0.39 -2.65
C LEU A 69 8.88 -0.87 -3.41
N GLU A 70 9.91 -0.03 -3.54
CA GLU A 70 11.19 -0.38 -4.16
C GLU A 70 11.96 -1.44 -3.37
N ALA A 71 11.82 -1.46 -2.05
CA ALA A 71 12.47 -2.43 -1.18
C ALA A 71 11.81 -3.83 -1.19
N LEU A 72 10.66 -4.00 -1.84
CA LEU A 72 9.99 -5.30 -1.92
C LEU A 72 10.73 -6.23 -2.89
N ASP A 73 11.06 -7.43 -2.43
CA ASP A 73 11.55 -8.49 -3.30
C ASP A 73 10.42 -9.07 -4.18
N LEU A 74 10.79 -9.88 -5.18
CA LEU A 74 9.84 -10.47 -6.12
C LEU A 74 8.77 -11.32 -5.43
N ALA A 75 9.14 -12.15 -4.45
CA ALA A 75 8.20 -13.00 -3.74
C ALA A 75 7.19 -12.18 -2.92
N GLN A 76 7.65 -11.07 -2.33
CA GLN A 76 6.80 -10.12 -1.60
C GLN A 76 5.86 -9.36 -2.54
N LEU A 77 6.34 -8.93 -3.71
CA LEU A 77 5.52 -8.30 -4.74
C LEU A 77 4.43 -9.25 -5.24
N ASP A 78 4.77 -10.51 -5.46
CA ASP A 78 3.83 -11.55 -5.92
C ASP A 78 2.77 -11.84 -4.85
N TYR A 79 3.19 -11.98 -3.60
CA TYR A 79 2.31 -12.16 -2.45
C TYR A 79 1.34 -10.98 -2.26
N LYS A 80 1.84 -9.75 -2.41
CA LYS A 80 1.03 -8.51 -2.33
C LYS A 80 0.25 -8.22 -3.62
N GLY A 81 0.55 -8.92 -4.70
CA GLY A 81 -0.06 -8.73 -6.02
C GLY A 81 0.24 -7.39 -6.66
N LEU A 82 1.48 -6.94 -6.54
CA LEU A 82 1.97 -5.64 -7.03
C LEU A 82 2.97 -5.77 -8.19
N THR A 83 3.28 -6.98 -8.65
CA THR A 83 4.30 -7.28 -9.66
C THR A 83 4.16 -6.44 -10.93
N SER A 84 2.93 -6.22 -11.41
CA SER A 84 2.64 -5.47 -12.64
C SER A 84 2.50 -3.96 -12.46
N ASP A 85 2.45 -3.49 -11.21
CA ASP A 85 2.03 -2.12 -10.87
C ASP A 85 3.05 -1.36 -10.00
N ARG A 86 4.06 -2.05 -9.44
CA ARG A 86 5.07 -1.46 -8.54
C ARG A 86 5.67 -0.19 -9.12
N ASP A 87 6.24 -0.26 -10.32
CA ASP A 87 7.01 0.84 -10.89
C ASP A 87 6.10 2.05 -11.19
N ARG A 88 4.87 1.80 -11.69
CA ARG A 88 3.88 2.85 -11.94
C ARG A 88 3.48 3.58 -10.64
N LEU A 89 3.32 2.82 -9.56
CA LEU A 89 3.03 3.37 -8.23
C LEU A 89 4.20 4.19 -7.68
N VAL A 90 5.43 3.69 -7.82
CA VAL A 90 6.67 4.39 -7.41
C VAL A 90 6.80 5.71 -8.15
N ASP A 91 6.62 5.72 -9.48
CA ASP A 91 6.68 6.93 -10.30
C ASP A 91 5.64 7.97 -9.83
N ARG A 92 4.39 7.53 -9.60
CA ARG A 92 3.32 8.42 -9.15
C ARG A 92 3.60 9.02 -7.78
N LEU A 93 4.14 8.22 -6.86
CA LEU A 93 4.55 8.65 -5.52
C LEU A 93 5.74 9.61 -5.60
N GLY A 94 6.69 9.39 -6.53
CA GLY A 94 7.78 10.30 -6.81
C GLY A 94 7.30 11.69 -7.24
N VAL A 95 6.29 11.76 -8.11
CA VAL A 95 5.64 13.03 -8.49
C VAL A 95 5.01 13.73 -7.27
N LEU A 96 4.30 12.99 -6.40
CA LEU A 96 3.73 13.55 -5.17
C LEU A 96 4.79 14.01 -4.17
N ALA A 97 5.98 13.41 -4.19
CA ALA A 97 7.07 13.76 -3.29
C ALA A 97 7.74 15.10 -3.67
N LEU A 98 7.77 15.43 -4.96
CA LEU A 98 8.46 16.59 -5.51
C LEU A 98 7.54 17.79 -5.79
N SER A 99 6.21 17.60 -5.71
CA SER A 99 5.20 18.66 -5.88
C SER A 99 4.99 19.43 -4.59
#